data_AF-A0A645GH82-F1
#
_entry.id   AF-A0A645GH82-F1
#
_cell.length_a   1.000
_cell.length_b   1.000
_cell.length_c   1.000
_cell.angle_alpha   90.00
_cell.angle_beta   90.00
_cell.angle_gamma   90.00
#
_symmetry.space_group_name_H-M   'P 1'
#
loop_
_entity.id
_entity.type
_entity.pdbx_description
1 polymer ?
#
loop_
_entity_poly.entity_id
_entity_poly.type
_entity_poly.pdbx_seq_one_letter_code
_entity_poly.pdbx_strand_id
1 'polypeptide(L)'
;MLGLEATANMATASSLCGACGEVCPVKIPIPELLIRLREESFTAPHANPTMRGQGAGHNARTSAIWRAWSAIYASPALYRAASWLASRFRWLTPRRQAGWTSVRTPLQPAPKRLRDLIKERP
;
A
#
# COMPACT_ATOMS: atom_id res chain seq x y z
N MET A 1 -10.76 -24.66 11.71
CA MET A 1 -10.73 -23.56 10.72
C MET A 1 -9.39 -22.85 10.83
N LEU A 2 -8.76 -22.53 9.71
CA LEU A 2 -7.50 -21.76 9.68
C LEU A 2 -7.78 -20.31 10.09
N GLY A 3 -7.03 -19.77 11.06
CA GLY A 3 -7.13 -18.37 11.50
C GLY A 3 -6.37 -17.39 10.60
N LEU A 4 -6.42 -16.10 10.91
CA LEU A 4 -5.74 -15.05 10.13
C LEU A 4 -4.21 -15.21 10.09
N GLU A 5 -3.61 -15.90 11.06
CA GLU A 5 -2.17 -16.18 11.05
C GLU A 5 -1.71 -16.95 9.80
N ALA A 6 -2.54 -17.87 9.30
CA ALA A 6 -2.25 -18.65 8.11
C ALA A 6 -2.82 -18.02 6.81
N THR A 7 -3.74 -17.07 6.93
CA THR A 7 -4.57 -16.59 5.79
C THR A 7 -4.58 -15.07 5.61
N ALA A 8 -3.77 -14.31 6.35
CA ALA A 8 -3.74 -12.83 6.30
C ALA A 8 -3.62 -12.26 4.88
N ASN A 9 -2.89 -12.93 3.99
CA ASN A 9 -2.68 -12.49 2.61
C ASN A 9 -3.79 -12.93 1.62
N MET A 10 -4.72 -13.79 2.03
CA MET A 10 -5.78 -14.29 1.15
C MET A 10 -6.78 -13.18 0.82
N ALA A 11 -7.16 -12.40 1.82
CA ALA A 11 -8.09 -11.29 1.60
C ALA A 11 -7.48 -10.23 0.68
N THR A 12 -6.16 -9.96 0.75
CA THR A 12 -5.45 -9.02 -0.13
C THR A 12 -5.25 -9.52 -1.56
N ALA A 13 -5.38 -10.83 -1.81
CA ALA A 13 -5.32 -11.38 -3.17
C ALA A 13 -6.54 -11.03 -4.04
N SER A 14 -7.69 -10.69 -3.43
CA SER A 14 -8.89 -10.26 -4.17
C SER A 14 -8.69 -8.90 -4.86
N SER A 15 -9.25 -8.71 -6.06
CA SER A 15 -9.26 -7.40 -6.72
C SER A 15 -10.28 -6.42 -6.13
N LEU A 16 -11.18 -6.89 -5.25
CA LEU A 16 -12.32 -6.13 -4.74
C LEU A 16 -13.18 -5.48 -5.84
N CYS A 17 -13.40 -6.20 -6.95
CA CYS A 17 -14.22 -5.70 -8.07
C CYS A 17 -15.74 -5.66 -7.82
N GLY A 18 -16.24 -6.25 -6.73
CA GLY A 18 -17.67 -6.23 -6.36
C GLY A 18 -18.58 -7.24 -7.09
N ALA A 19 -18.11 -7.85 -8.18
CA ALA A 19 -18.91 -8.78 -9.00
C ALA A 19 -19.54 -9.95 -8.20
N CYS A 20 -18.85 -10.46 -7.17
CA CYS A 20 -19.38 -11.52 -6.33
C CYS A 20 -20.60 -11.08 -5.50
N GLY A 21 -20.69 -9.81 -5.09
CA GLY A 21 -21.84 -9.27 -4.37
C GLY A 21 -23.03 -9.02 -5.31
N GLU A 22 -22.76 -8.56 -6.54
CA GLU A 22 -23.78 -8.28 -7.56
C GLU A 22 -24.52 -9.55 -8.02
N VAL A 23 -23.78 -10.63 -8.28
CA VAL A 23 -24.35 -11.90 -8.77
C VAL A 23 -24.99 -12.75 -7.66
N CYS A 24 -24.81 -12.39 -6.38
CA CYS A 24 -25.20 -13.23 -5.27
C CYS A 24 -26.74 -13.24 -5.08
N PRO A 25 -27.42 -14.38 -5.27
CA PRO A 25 -28.89 -14.44 -5.17
C PRO A 25 -29.40 -14.20 -3.75
N VAL A 26 -28.58 -14.50 -2.74
CA VAL A 26 -28.90 -14.40 -1.31
C VAL A 26 -28.35 -13.13 -0.66
N LYS A 27 -27.73 -12.23 -1.44
CA LYS A 27 -27.21 -10.93 -0.98
C LYS A 27 -26.20 -11.02 0.18
N ILE A 28 -25.26 -11.97 0.11
CA ILE A 28 -24.16 -12.04 1.09
C ILE A 28 -23.18 -10.90 0.81
N PRO A 29 -22.81 -10.09 1.83
CA PRO A 29 -21.88 -8.96 1.69
C PRO A 29 -20.41 -9.43 1.65
N ILE A 30 -20.05 -10.26 0.67
CA ILE A 30 -18.69 -10.82 0.55
C ILE A 30 -17.63 -9.71 0.41
N PRO A 31 -17.82 -8.67 -0.44
CA PRO A 31 -16.82 -7.60 -0.57
C PRO A 31 -16.57 -6.85 0.74
N GLU A 32 -17.63 -6.51 1.50
CA GLU A 32 -17.49 -5.83 2.79
C GLU A 32 -16.79 -6.72 3.82
N LEU A 33 -17.11 -8.02 3.85
CA LEU A 33 -16.43 -8.98 4.72
C LEU A 33 -14.94 -9.09 4.40
N LEU A 34 -14.56 -9.10 3.12
CA LEU A 34 -13.15 -9.11 2.70
C LEU A 34 -12.41 -7.84 3.11
N ILE A 35 -13.06 -6.67 3.01
CA ILE A 35 -12.49 -5.40 3.46
C ILE A 35 -12.23 -5.43 4.97
N ARG A 36 -13.21 -5.88 5.75
CA ARG A 36 -13.05 -6.03 7.20
C ARG A 36 -11.92 -6.99 7.55
N LEU A 37 -11.82 -8.13 6.87
CA LEU A 37 -10.73 -9.09 7.09
C LEU A 37 -9.36 -8.50 6.75
N ARG A 38 -9.24 -7.66 5.71
CA ARG A 38 -8.00 -6.93 5.42
C ARG A 38 -7.64 -5.98 6.55
N GLU A 39 -8.59 -5.17 7.01
CA GLU A 39 -8.37 -4.23 8.11
C GLU A 39 -7.85 -4.95 9.35
N GLU A 40 -8.58 -5.98 9.77
CA GLU A 40 -8.27 -6.76 10.97
C GLU A 40 -6.96 -7.52 10.87
N SER A 41 -6.52 -7.90 9.66
CA SER A 41 -5.21 -8.52 9.43
C SER A 41 -4.05 -7.54 9.66
N PHE A 42 -4.24 -6.24 9.41
CA PHE A 42 -3.18 -5.21 9.49
C PHE A 42 -3.33 -4.27 10.70
N THR A 43 -4.42 -4.34 11.46
CA THR A 43 -4.63 -3.61 12.71
C THR A 43 -3.57 -3.98 13.76
N ALA A 44 -3.16 -3.00 14.56
CA ALA A 44 -2.22 -3.25 15.65
C ALA A 44 -2.83 -4.25 16.66
N PRO A 45 -2.08 -5.29 17.08
CA PRO A 45 -2.56 -6.23 18.09
C PRO A 45 -2.96 -5.51 19.39
N HIS A 46 -4.10 -5.88 19.97
CA HIS A 46 -4.60 -5.33 21.23
C HIS A 46 -5.15 -6.43 22.14
N ALA A 47 -5.27 -6.13 23.44
CA ALA A 47 -5.53 -7.12 24.49
C ALA A 47 -6.82 -7.93 24.31
N ASN A 48 -7.85 -7.34 23.69
CA ASN A 48 -9.14 -8.00 23.43
C ASN A 48 -9.40 -8.10 21.91
N PRO A 49 -8.77 -9.03 21.18
CA PRO A 49 -8.91 -9.11 19.74
C PRO A 49 -10.30 -9.62 19.32
N THR A 50 -10.86 -9.03 18.28
CA THR A 50 -12.18 -9.42 17.73
C THR A 50 -12.13 -10.76 17.00
N MET A 51 -10.96 -11.12 16.46
CA MET A 51 -10.75 -12.35 15.67
C MET A 51 -9.43 -13.05 16.01
N ARG A 52 -9.40 -14.38 15.81
CA ARG A 52 -8.18 -15.17 15.99
C ARG A 52 -7.14 -14.83 14.92
N GLY A 53 -5.95 -14.42 15.36
CA GLY A 53 -4.88 -13.97 14.47
C GLY A 53 -5.04 -12.52 13.98
N GLN A 54 -5.86 -11.71 14.64
CA GLN A 54 -5.92 -10.28 14.35
C GLN A 54 -4.51 -9.65 14.44
N GLY A 55 -4.18 -8.80 13.47
CA GLY A 55 -2.86 -8.20 13.37
C GLY A 55 -1.75 -9.15 12.88
N ALA A 56 -2.09 -10.35 12.37
CA ALA A 56 -1.10 -11.28 11.82
C ALA A 56 -0.22 -10.69 10.70
N GLY A 57 -0.74 -9.72 9.93
CA GLY A 57 0.00 -8.97 8.92
C GLY A 57 0.59 -7.65 9.43
N HIS A 58 0.40 -7.30 10.70
CA HIS A 58 0.82 -6.02 11.26
C HIS A 58 2.35 -5.94 11.41
N ASN A 59 2.93 -4.84 10.94
CA ASN A 59 4.35 -4.54 11.11
C ASN A 59 4.53 -3.04 11.32
N ALA A 60 5.00 -2.66 12.51
CA ALA A 60 5.16 -1.26 12.90
C ALA A 60 6.04 -0.44 11.93
N ARG A 61 7.10 -1.05 11.36
CA ARG A 61 7.96 -0.38 10.36
C ARG A 61 7.19 -0.12 9.08
N THR A 62 6.47 -1.11 8.58
CA THR A 62 5.64 -0.98 7.38
C THR A 62 4.53 0.05 7.59
N SER A 63 3.86 0.03 8.74
CA SER A 63 2.85 1.04 9.11
C SER A 63 3.44 2.45 9.16
N ALA A 64 4.65 2.62 9.72
CA ALA A 64 5.33 3.91 9.74
C ALA A 64 5.67 4.41 8.33
N ILE A 65 6.15 3.52 7.44
CA ILE A 65 6.41 3.85 6.03
C ILE A 65 5.12 4.33 5.34
N TRP A 66 4.01 3.62 5.51
CA TRP A 66 2.72 4.01 4.92
C TRP A 66 2.19 5.33 5.47
N ARG A 67 2.34 5.60 6.77
CA ARG A 67 1.98 6.88 7.38
C ARG A 67 2.82 8.04 6.84
N ALA A 68 4.14 7.83 6.71
CA ALA A 68 5.02 8.83 6.11
C ALA A 68 4.64 9.11 4.65
N TRP A 69 4.36 8.05 3.89
CA TRP A 69 3.88 8.16 2.52
C TRP A 69 2.56 8.94 2.45
N SER A 70 1.57 8.63 3.29
CA SER A 70 0.28 9.34 3.28
C SER A 70 0.47 10.83 3.63
N ALA A 71 1.31 11.16 4.61
CA ALA A 71 1.58 12.54 5.01
C ALA A 71 2.24 13.36 3.87
N ILE A 72 3.18 12.76 3.13
CA ILE A 72 3.83 13.41 1.99
C ILE A 72 2.83 13.69 0.88
N TYR A 73 1.97 12.73 0.54
CA TYR A 73 1.02 12.86 -0.57
C TYR A 73 -0.25 13.64 -0.21
N ALA A 74 -0.59 13.76 1.08
CA ALA A 74 -1.74 14.54 1.54
C ALA A 74 -1.53 16.06 1.44
N SER A 75 -0.28 16.55 1.36
CA SER A 75 0.01 17.98 1.28
C SER A 75 0.78 18.37 0.01
N PRO A 76 0.30 19.35 -0.77
CA PRO A 76 0.98 19.78 -1.99
C PRO A 76 2.40 20.30 -1.74
N ALA A 77 2.64 20.97 -0.62
CA ALA A 77 3.94 21.55 -0.27
C ALA A 77 4.98 20.45 0.02
N LEU A 78 4.66 19.46 0.88
CA LEU A 78 5.57 18.35 1.16
C LEU A 78 5.80 17.51 -0.10
N TYR A 79 4.75 17.23 -0.87
CA TYR A 79 4.92 16.50 -2.13
C TYR A 79 5.87 17.24 -3.09
N ARG A 80 5.74 18.57 -3.23
CA ARG A 80 6.65 19.39 -4.06
C ARG A 80 8.09 19.32 -3.57
N ALA A 81 8.32 19.45 -2.28
CA ALA A 81 9.65 19.36 -1.67
C ALA A 81 10.26 17.95 -1.82
N ALA A 82 9.50 16.91 -1.47
CA ALA A 82 9.92 15.52 -1.55
C ALA A 82 10.30 15.11 -2.98
N SER A 83 9.46 15.45 -3.96
CA SER A 83 9.75 15.15 -5.37
C SER A 83 10.88 16.03 -5.95
N TRP A 84 11.06 17.26 -5.46
CA TRP A 84 12.25 18.06 -5.79
C TRP A 84 13.53 17.37 -5.31
N LEU A 85 13.55 16.99 -4.03
CA LEU A 85 14.67 16.26 -3.43
C LEU A 85 14.93 14.95 -4.18
N ALA A 86 13.88 14.17 -4.47
CA ALA A 86 14.00 12.90 -5.19
C ALA A 86 14.66 13.08 -6.57
N SER A 87 14.32 14.14 -7.31
CA SER A 87 14.93 14.42 -8.62
C SER A 87 16.40 14.80 -8.53
N ARG A 88 16.80 15.60 -7.52
CA ARG A 88 18.18 16.07 -7.34
C ARG A 88 19.10 15.00 -6.74
N PHE A 89 18.57 14.21 -5.81
CA PHE A 89 19.27 13.15 -5.11
C PHE A 89 19.05 11.76 -5.75
N ARG A 90 18.63 11.70 -7.01
CA ARG A 90 18.42 10.44 -7.76
C ARG A 90 19.65 9.54 -7.88
N TRP A 91 20.85 10.10 -7.63
CA TRP A 91 22.09 9.35 -7.67
C TRP A 91 22.29 8.49 -6.39
N LEU A 92 21.61 8.84 -5.29
CA LEU A 92 21.58 8.05 -4.05
C LEU A 92 20.64 6.86 -4.12
N THR A 93 19.92 6.67 -5.23
CA THR A 93 18.93 5.60 -5.33
C THR A 93 19.61 4.23 -5.39
N PRO A 94 19.28 3.29 -4.49
CA PRO A 94 19.92 1.98 -4.46
C PRO A 94 19.72 1.22 -5.76
N ARG A 95 20.79 0.60 -6.27
CA ARG A 95 20.75 -0.28 -7.44
C ARG A 95 19.99 -1.59 -7.19
N ARG A 96 19.97 -2.05 -5.93
CA ARG A 96 19.24 -3.25 -5.49
C ARG A 96 18.06 -2.83 -4.61
N GLN A 97 16.84 -3.06 -5.08
CA GLN A 97 15.59 -2.63 -4.43
C GLN A 97 14.77 -3.85 -4.02
N ALA A 98 15.43 -4.75 -3.28
CA ALA A 98 14.86 -6.02 -2.82
C ALA A 98 14.25 -6.83 -3.98
N GLY A 99 13.09 -7.44 -3.74
CA GLY A 99 12.38 -8.28 -4.72
C GLY A 99 11.90 -7.56 -5.97
N TRP A 100 11.97 -6.22 -6.04
CA TRP A 100 11.62 -5.50 -7.27
C TRP A 100 12.66 -5.75 -8.37
N THR A 101 13.93 -5.60 -8.01
CA THR A 101 15.07 -5.71 -8.96
C THR A 101 15.41 -7.14 -9.36
N SER A 102 14.67 -8.15 -8.88
CA SER A 102 14.85 -9.53 -9.34
C SER A 102 14.32 -9.74 -10.76
N VAL A 103 13.25 -9.03 -11.12
CA VAL A 103 12.56 -9.17 -12.42
C VAL A 103 12.30 -7.84 -13.12
N ARG A 104 12.54 -6.70 -12.47
CA ARG A 104 12.27 -5.36 -13.01
C ARG A 104 13.50 -4.46 -12.95
N THR A 105 13.52 -3.45 -13.82
CA THR A 105 14.52 -2.40 -13.78
C THR A 105 14.40 -1.57 -12.49
N PRO A 106 15.54 -1.15 -11.90
CA PRO A 106 15.55 -0.37 -10.66
C PRO A 106 14.79 0.95 -10.86
N LEU A 107 13.95 1.31 -9.88
CA LEU A 107 13.24 2.57 -9.91
C LEU A 107 14.23 3.69 -9.60
N GLN A 108 14.54 4.53 -10.60
CA GLN A 108 15.34 5.72 -10.38
C GLN A 108 14.48 6.96 -10.65
N PRO A 109 14.41 7.93 -9.72
CA PRO A 109 13.70 9.18 -9.96
C PRO A 109 14.18 9.86 -11.25
N ALA A 110 13.23 10.40 -12.01
CA ALA A 110 13.52 11.14 -13.23
C ALA A 110 14.29 12.45 -12.91
N PRO A 111 15.20 12.89 -13.79
CA PRO A 111 15.96 14.13 -13.58
C PRO A 111 15.07 15.39 -13.60
N LYS A 112 14.01 15.37 -14.42
CA LYS A 112 12.97 16.42 -14.44
C LYS A 112 11.65 15.85 -13.94
N ARG A 113 10.94 16.65 -13.14
CA ARG A 113 9.61 16.29 -12.62
C ARG A 113 8.56 16.58 -13.69
N LEU A 114 7.51 15.77 -13.75
CA LEU A 114 6.42 15.97 -14.72
C LEU A 114 5.87 17.41 -14.72
N ARG A 115 5.73 18.02 -13.54
CA ARG A 115 5.24 19.40 -13.42
C ARG A 115 6.16 20.46 -14.02
N ASP A 116 7.47 20.23 -14.02
CA ASP A 116 8.43 21.17 -14.61
C ASP A 116 8.37 21.03 -16.14
N LEU A 117 8.29 19.79 -16.63
CA LEU A 117 8.09 19.51 -18.05
C LEU A 117 6.80 20.14 -18.59
N ILE A 118 5.71 20.11 -17.82
CA ILE A 118 4.45 20.75 -18.24
C ILE A 118 4.58 22.27 -18.32
N LYS A 119 5.34 22.91 -17.40
CA LYS A 119 5.58 24.36 -17.44
C LYS A 119 6.49 24.80 -18.59
N GLU A 120 7.40 23.93 -19.01
CA GLU A 120 8.31 24.16 -20.12
C GLU A 120 7.65 23.94 -21.49
N ARG A 121 6.43 23.36 -21.55
CA ARG A 121 5.71 23.23 -22.81
C ARG A 121 5.16 24.59 -23.24
N PRO A 122 5.36 24.98 -24.51
CA PRO A 122 4.82 26.21 -25.08
C PRO A 122 3.29 26.17 -25.16
#